data_AF-A0A2Z6AC83-F1
#
_entry.id   AF-A0A2Z6AC83-F1
#
_cell.length_a   1.000
_cell.length_b   1.000
_cell.length_c   1.000
_cell.angle_alpha   90.00
_cell.angle_beta   90.00
_cell.angle_gamma   90.00
#
_symmetry.space_group_name_H-M   'P 1'
#
loop_
_entity.id
_entity.type
_entity.pdbx_description
1 polymer ?
#
loop_
_entity_poly.entity_id
_entity_poly.type
_entity_poly.pdbx_seq_one_letter_code
_entity_poly.pdbx_strand_id
1 'polypeptide(L)'
;MTSRKAALEAWGARSDLFASGIAEQVTDPVLTRAALAQPGRVIRTPRGTSAEHLAAAGKVKIAPSARGKRPPARNLKEATPPPDHKPKASRAKLSKIEEGIAKIDDIFARRLSDIDARIDALRKEREQVREERDRARSRLEDRRDREEKAYRAAMTRWEG
;
A
#
# COMPACT_ATOMS: atom_id res chain seq x y z
N MET A 1 -5.98 27.58 -2.86
CA MET A 1 -4.75 26.75 -2.91
C MET A 1 -5.10 25.36 -2.39
N THR A 2 -4.65 24.29 -3.05
CA THR A 2 -4.94 22.92 -2.60
C THR A 2 -4.11 22.59 -1.34
N SER A 3 -4.66 21.78 -0.44
CA SER A 3 -4.00 21.38 0.82
C SER A 3 -2.59 20.80 0.59
N ARG A 4 -2.39 20.05 -0.51
CA ARG A 4 -1.07 19.50 -0.91
C ARG A 4 -0.04 20.59 -1.24
N LYS A 5 -0.44 21.66 -1.94
CA LYS A 5 0.47 22.75 -2.30
C LYS A 5 0.97 23.49 -1.05
N ALA A 6 0.07 23.77 -0.12
CA ALA A 6 0.43 24.40 1.16
C ALA A 6 1.34 23.50 2.02
N ALA A 7 1.16 22.18 1.95
CA ALA A 7 2.03 21.24 2.64
C ALA A 7 3.46 21.22 2.05
N LEU A 8 3.61 21.26 0.72
CA LEU A 8 4.93 21.31 0.07
C LEU A 8 5.69 22.60 0.40
N GLU A 9 4.99 23.74 0.42
CA GLU A 9 5.57 25.03 0.84
C GLU A 9 6.00 25.01 2.31
N ALA A 10 5.18 24.44 3.20
CA ALA A 10 5.50 24.31 4.62
C ALA A 10 6.73 23.42 4.88
N TRP A 11 6.94 22.40 4.05
CA TRP A 11 8.09 21.51 4.11
C TRP A 11 9.33 22.06 3.40
N GLY A 12 9.21 23.19 2.68
CA GLY A 12 10.30 23.75 1.89
C GLY A 12 10.73 22.86 0.72
N ALA A 13 9.81 22.03 0.21
CA ALA A 13 10.12 21.08 -0.86
C ALA A 13 10.20 21.80 -2.22
N ARG A 14 11.35 21.69 -2.89
CA ARG A 14 11.57 22.27 -4.23
C ARG A 14 10.97 21.43 -5.36
N SER A 15 10.64 20.18 -5.07
CA SER A 15 10.03 19.20 -5.97
C SER A 15 8.78 18.57 -5.33
N ASP A 16 7.88 18.03 -6.16
CA ASP A 16 6.64 17.41 -5.69
C ASP A 16 6.91 16.06 -4.99
N LEU A 17 6.89 16.08 -3.66
CA LEU A 17 7.11 14.89 -2.82
C LEU A 17 5.98 13.85 -2.92
N PHE A 18 4.77 14.26 -3.34
CA PHE A 18 3.66 13.33 -3.54
C PHE A 18 3.83 12.56 -4.85
N ALA A 19 4.30 13.22 -5.91
CA ALA A 19 4.56 12.58 -7.20
C ALA A 19 5.76 11.62 -7.14
N SER A 20 6.75 11.89 -6.30
CA SER A 20 7.92 11.01 -6.12
C SER A 20 7.67 9.83 -5.17
N GLY A 21 6.48 9.73 -4.57
CA GLY A 21 6.13 8.67 -3.62
C GLY A 21 6.79 8.80 -2.23
N ILE A 22 7.47 9.92 -1.96
CA ILE A 22 8.10 10.21 -0.66
C ILE A 22 7.05 10.65 0.37
N ALA A 23 5.95 11.26 -0.08
CA ALA A 23 4.82 11.68 0.74
C ALA A 23 3.52 11.02 0.26
N GLU A 24 2.70 10.56 1.20
CA GLU A 24 1.39 9.97 0.95
C GLU A 24 0.29 10.87 1.51
N GLN A 25 -0.85 10.95 0.80
CA GLN A 25 -2.02 11.62 1.35
C GLN A 25 -2.73 10.71 2.36
N VAL A 26 -2.66 11.10 3.62
CA VAL A 26 -3.42 10.45 4.69
C VAL A 26 -4.84 11.01 4.74
N THR A 27 -5.84 10.13 4.71
CA THR A 27 -7.28 10.47 4.80
C THR A 27 -7.91 10.14 6.15
N ASP A 28 -7.13 9.65 7.11
CA ASP A 28 -7.61 9.33 8.46
C ASP A 28 -8.12 10.61 9.17
N PRO A 29 -9.41 10.67 9.55
CA PRO A 29 -10.01 11.85 10.19
C PRO A 29 -9.33 12.25 11.51
N VAL A 30 -8.74 11.31 12.25
CA VAL A 30 -8.08 11.58 13.53
C VAL A 30 -6.76 12.31 13.33
N LEU A 31 -5.97 11.87 12.35
CA LEU A 31 -4.66 12.44 12.04
C LEU A 31 -4.76 13.75 11.23
N THR A 32 -5.80 13.86 10.40
CA THR A 32 -6.01 15.04 9.54
C THR A 32 -6.61 16.23 10.29
N ARG A 33 -7.35 16.03 11.40
CA ARG A 33 -7.98 17.11 12.17
C ARG A 33 -6.99 18.21 12.58
N ALA A 34 -5.81 17.84 13.08
CA ALA A 34 -4.79 18.79 13.48
C ALA A 34 -4.18 19.53 12.27
N ALA A 35 -3.93 18.81 11.17
CA ALA A 35 -3.38 19.37 9.93
C ALA A 35 -4.34 20.33 9.22
N LEU A 36 -5.65 20.03 9.26
CA LEU A 36 -6.70 20.88 8.70
C LEU A 36 -6.93 22.15 9.53
N ALA A 37 -6.68 22.10 10.85
CA ALA A 37 -6.81 23.25 11.73
C ALA A 37 -5.68 24.30 11.53
N GLN A 38 -4.50 23.89 11.07
CA GLN A 38 -3.34 24.77 10.84
C GLN A 38 -2.68 24.48 9.48
N PRO A 39 -3.32 24.87 8.36
CA PRO A 39 -2.76 24.67 7.03
C PRO A 39 -1.45 25.45 6.88
N GLY A 40 -0.45 24.85 6.24
CA GLY A 40 0.85 25.49 6.01
C GLY A 40 1.84 25.41 7.19
N ARG A 41 1.47 24.73 8.29
CA ARG A 41 2.38 24.46 9.41
C ARG A 41 2.70 22.97 9.48
N VAL A 42 3.99 22.64 9.58
CA VAL A 42 4.41 21.25 9.80
C VAL A 42 4.15 20.87 11.25
N ILE A 43 3.18 19.99 11.47
CA ILE A 43 2.86 19.45 12.78
C ILE A 43 3.67 18.17 12.98
N ARG A 44 4.60 18.19 13.94
CA ARG A 44 5.41 17.03 14.30
C ARG A 44 4.69 16.24 15.39
N THR A 45 4.11 15.13 14.99
CA THR A 45 3.51 14.17 15.93
C THR A 45 4.51 13.04 16.17
N PRO A 46 4.80 12.67 17.43
CA PRO A 46 5.65 11.52 17.71
C PRO A 46 5.01 10.27 17.08
N ARG A 47 5.80 9.51 16.32
CA ARG A 47 5.39 8.23 15.76
C ARG A 47 5.43 7.19 16.88
N GLY A 48 4.32 7.02 17.60
CA GLY A 48 4.25 6.17 18.78
C GLY A 48 4.21 6.97 20.08
N THR A 49 4.13 6.25 21.20
CA THR A 49 4.02 6.86 22.54
C THR A 49 5.38 7.34 23.04
N SER A 50 5.39 8.31 23.96
CA SER A 50 6.63 8.80 24.59
C SER A 50 7.42 7.67 25.28
N ALA A 51 6.72 6.65 25.77
CA ALA A 51 7.33 5.46 26.36
C ALA A 51 8.10 4.61 25.33
N GLU A 52 7.56 4.45 24.12
CA GLU A 52 8.23 3.74 23.03
C GLU A 52 9.48 4.48 22.55
N HIS A 53 9.45 5.82 22.56
CA HIS A 53 10.60 6.64 22.17
C HIS A 53 11.72 6.60 23.21
N LEU A 54 11.38 6.61 24.50
CA LEU A 54 12.33 6.44 25.60
C LEU A 54 12.96 5.04 25.63
N ALA A 55 12.21 4.01 25.21
CA ALA A 55 12.74 2.67 25.06
C ALA A 55 13.73 2.54 23.88
N ALA A 56 13.52 3.30 22.79
CA ALA A 56 14.40 3.31 21.62
C ALA A 56 15.67 4.16 21.83
N ALA A 57 15.59 5.22 22.64
CA ALA A 57 16.72 6.07 22.99
C ALA A 57 17.57 5.42 24.10
N GLY A 58 18.37 4.41 23.76
CA GLY A 58 19.35 3.83 24.68
C GLY A 58 20.26 4.89 25.32
N LYS A 59 20.67 4.67 26.58
CA LYS A 59 21.45 5.63 27.40
C LYS A 59 22.80 5.97 26.72
N VAL A 60 22.89 7.12 26.06
CA VAL A 60 24.15 7.62 25.48
C VAL A 60 25.04 8.16 26.60
N LYS A 61 26.15 7.47 26.89
CA LYS A 61 27.23 7.99 27.73
C LYS A 61 28.25 8.69 26.84
N ILE A 62 28.38 10.01 27.00
CA ILE A 62 29.44 10.80 26.37
C ILE A 62 30.76 10.48 27.11
N ALA A 63 31.81 10.09 26.38
CA ALA A 63 33.14 9.84 26.95
C ALA A 63 34.10 11.00 26.63
N PRO A 64 34.93 11.46 27.58
CA PRO A 64 35.95 12.48 27.31
C PRO A 64 37.17 11.85 26.62
N SER A 65 37.73 12.59 25.67
CA SER A 65 38.96 12.23 24.94
C SER A 65 40.18 12.39 25.84
N ALA A 66 40.95 11.31 26.02
CA ALA A 66 42.22 11.35 26.73
C ALA A 66 43.37 10.90 25.83
N ARG A 67 44.20 11.90 25.51
CA ARG A 67 45.54 11.79 24.95
C ARG A 67 46.47 11.15 25.98
N GLY A 68 47.25 10.13 25.62
CA GLY A 68 48.26 9.57 26.52
C GLY A 68 49.02 8.39 25.94
N LYS A 69 50.29 8.61 25.59
CA LYS A 69 51.28 7.63 25.09
C LYS A 69 51.45 6.40 25.99
N ARG A 70 51.81 5.26 25.38
CA ARG A 70 52.90 4.39 25.86
C ARG A 70 53.32 3.31 24.84
N PRO A 71 54.63 3.12 24.62
CA PRO A 71 55.22 1.81 24.42
C PRO A 71 56.19 1.51 25.60
N PRO A 72 56.86 0.33 25.69
CA PRO A 72 56.92 -0.77 24.75
C PRO A 72 56.60 -2.15 25.34
N ALA A 73 56.65 -3.14 24.46
CA ALA A 73 56.40 -4.55 24.66
C ALA A 73 57.38 -5.23 25.63
N ARG A 74 56.89 -6.26 26.33
CA ARG A 74 57.28 -7.69 26.16
C ARG A 74 56.85 -8.44 27.41
N ASN A 75 56.13 -9.54 27.23
CA ASN A 75 56.39 -10.83 27.88
C ASN A 75 55.28 -11.82 27.49
N LEU A 76 55.70 -12.92 26.87
CA LEU A 76 54.88 -14.11 26.67
C LEU A 76 54.59 -14.72 28.04
N LYS A 77 53.31 -14.74 28.44
CA LYS A 77 52.78 -15.65 29.46
C LYS A 77 51.36 -16.05 29.09
N GLU A 78 51.14 -17.36 29.12
CA GLU A 78 49.88 -18.06 29.39
C GLU A 78 48.62 -17.61 28.63
N ALA A 79 48.08 -18.53 27.83
CA ALA A 79 46.79 -18.35 27.17
C ALA A 79 45.70 -18.05 28.21
N THR A 80 45.29 -16.79 28.27
CA THR A 80 44.05 -16.39 28.94
C THR A 80 42.88 -17.10 28.26
N PRO A 81 41.91 -17.63 29.02
CA PRO A 81 40.68 -18.14 28.41
C PRO A 81 40.04 -17.03 27.56
N PRO A 82 39.41 -17.37 26.42
CA PRO A 82 38.82 -16.39 25.53
C PRO A 82 37.84 -15.50 26.30
N PRO A 83 37.80 -14.19 26.00
CA PRO A 83 36.96 -13.25 26.73
C PRO A 83 35.49 -13.69 26.63
N ASP A 84 34.81 -13.73 27.77
CA ASP A 84 33.42 -14.13 27.89
C ASP A 84 32.55 -13.26 26.95
N HIS A 85 32.15 -13.84 25.82
CA HIS A 85 31.40 -13.15 24.79
C HIS A 85 29.97 -13.00 25.27
N LYS A 86 29.46 -11.76 25.33
CA LYS A 86 28.05 -11.51 25.63
C LYS A 86 27.18 -12.40 24.72
N PRO A 87 26.18 -13.12 25.26
CA PRO A 87 25.39 -14.05 24.48
C PRO A 87 24.75 -13.34 23.29
N LYS A 88 24.82 -13.99 22.12
CA LYS A 88 24.24 -13.46 20.87
C LYS A 88 22.77 -13.12 21.10
N ALA A 89 22.33 -11.96 20.61
CA ALA A 89 20.93 -11.56 20.70
C ALA A 89 20.01 -12.62 20.07
N SER A 90 18.93 -12.98 20.76
CA SER A 90 18.01 -14.04 20.31
C SER A 90 17.16 -13.60 19.12
N ARG A 91 17.08 -14.45 18.08
CA ARG A 91 16.24 -14.26 16.88
C ARG A 91 14.76 -14.62 17.10
N ALA A 92 14.38 -15.18 18.25
CA ALA A 92 13.04 -15.74 18.45
C ALA A 92 11.90 -14.73 18.22
N LYS A 93 12.07 -13.48 18.64
CA LYS A 93 11.06 -12.43 18.43
C LYS A 93 10.91 -12.07 16.94
N LEU A 94 12.02 -12.03 16.21
CA LEU A 94 12.01 -11.76 14.77
C LEU A 94 11.32 -12.90 14.01
N SER A 95 11.66 -14.15 14.30
CA SER A 95 11.01 -15.33 13.70
C SER A 95 9.49 -15.30 13.89
N LYS A 96 9.03 -14.99 15.10
CA LYS A 96 7.59 -14.91 15.40
C LYS A 96 6.87 -13.82 14.59
N ILE A 97 7.54 -12.70 14.32
CA ILE A 97 6.99 -11.63 13.47
C ILE A 97 6.99 -12.06 12.00
N GLU A 98 8.10 -12.64 11.52
CA GLU A 98 8.22 -13.18 10.15
C GLU A 98 7.13 -14.23 9.86
N GLU A 99 6.90 -15.15 10.80
CA GLU A 99 5.80 -16.13 10.73
C GLU A 99 4.41 -15.47 10.75
N GLY A 100 4.25 -14.39 11.50
CA GLY A 100 3.01 -13.61 11.55
C GLY A 100 2.70 -12.95 10.21
N ILE A 101 3.72 -12.37 9.57
CA ILE A 101 3.61 -11.77 8.23
C ILE A 101 3.23 -12.85 7.21
N ALA A 102 3.96 -13.97 7.19
CA ALA A 102 3.69 -15.06 6.25
C ALA A 102 2.26 -15.61 6.36
N LYS A 103 1.71 -15.69 7.58
CA LYS A 103 0.32 -16.11 7.81
C LYS A 103 -0.69 -15.11 7.26
N ILE A 104 -0.45 -13.81 7.46
CA ILE A 104 -1.33 -12.76 6.95
C ILE A 104 -1.30 -12.77 5.42
N ASP A 105 -0.11 -12.86 4.82
CA ASP A 105 0.05 -12.91 3.37
C ASP A 105 -0.71 -14.10 2.76
N ASP A 106 -0.61 -15.31 3.34
CA ASP A 106 -1.35 -16.48 2.86
C ASP A 106 -2.88 -16.30 2.97
N ILE A 107 -3.36 -15.73 4.09
CA ILE A 107 -4.80 -15.45 4.27
C ILE A 107 -5.32 -14.49 3.20
N PHE A 108 -4.61 -13.39 2.94
CA PHE A 108 -5.05 -12.40 1.97
C PHE A 108 -4.85 -12.87 0.52
N ALA A 109 -3.79 -13.62 0.24
CA ALA A 109 -3.60 -14.24 -1.09
C ALA A 109 -4.78 -15.14 -1.45
N ARG A 110 -5.26 -15.97 -0.52
CA ARG A 110 -6.45 -16.82 -0.73
C ARG A 110 -7.72 -15.98 -0.94
N ARG A 111 -7.94 -14.96 -0.10
CA ARG A 111 -9.10 -14.07 -0.24
C ARG A 111 -9.12 -13.32 -1.58
N LEU A 112 -7.96 -12.85 -2.04
CA LEU A 112 -7.83 -12.21 -3.35
C LEU A 112 -8.11 -13.21 -4.47
N SER A 113 -7.55 -14.43 -4.41
CA SER A 113 -7.84 -15.48 -5.38
C SER A 113 -9.34 -15.83 -5.45
N ASP A 114 -10.04 -15.88 -4.31
CA ASP A 114 -11.48 -16.12 -4.28
C ASP A 114 -12.27 -14.98 -4.95
N ILE A 115 -11.83 -13.73 -4.74
CA ILE A 115 -12.44 -12.55 -5.38
C ILE A 115 -12.20 -12.59 -6.88
N ASP A 116 -10.98 -12.88 -7.33
CA ASP A 116 -10.64 -12.96 -8.75
C ASP A 116 -11.45 -14.05 -9.45
N ALA A 117 -11.61 -15.22 -8.82
CA ALA A 117 -12.46 -16.29 -9.34
C ALA A 117 -13.94 -15.85 -9.49
N ARG A 118 -14.47 -15.08 -8.53
CA ARG A 118 -15.83 -14.52 -8.61
C ARG A 118 -15.95 -13.47 -9.71
N ILE A 119 -14.94 -12.61 -9.87
CA ILE A 119 -14.90 -11.61 -10.95
C ILE A 119 -14.94 -12.30 -12.30
N ASP A 120 -14.16 -13.37 -12.49
CA ASP A 120 -14.14 -14.09 -13.76
C ASP A 120 -15.43 -14.87 -14.03
N ALA A 121 -16.06 -15.44 -13.00
CA ALA A 121 -17.39 -16.03 -13.12
C ALA A 121 -18.43 -14.98 -13.57
N LEU A 122 -18.46 -13.82 -12.91
CA LEU A 122 -19.36 -12.72 -13.26
C LEU A 122 -19.09 -12.15 -14.66
N ARG A 123 -17.83 -12.11 -15.10
CA ARG A 123 -17.48 -11.71 -16.48
C ARG A 123 -18.06 -12.67 -17.50
N LYS A 124 -17.97 -13.97 -17.26
CA LYS A 124 -18.56 -15.01 -18.14
C LYS A 124 -20.07 -14.92 -18.17
N GLU A 125 -20.71 -14.79 -17.01
CA GLU A 125 -22.16 -14.63 -16.90
C GLU A 125 -22.65 -13.38 -17.65
N ARG A 126 -21.95 -12.25 -17.46
CA ARG A 126 -22.26 -11.01 -18.19
C ARG A 126 -22.19 -11.20 -19.71
N GLU A 127 -21.21 -11.95 -20.19
CA GLU A 127 -21.08 -12.20 -21.63
C GLU A 127 -22.19 -13.11 -22.15
N GLN A 128 -22.55 -14.17 -21.42
CA GLN A 128 -23.69 -15.03 -21.76
C GLN A 128 -24.99 -14.23 -21.86
N VAL A 129 -25.28 -13.38 -20.87
CA VAL A 129 -26.47 -12.52 -20.88
C VAL A 129 -26.46 -11.56 -22.08
N ARG A 130 -25.30 -11.02 -22.46
CA ARG A 130 -25.18 -10.17 -23.66
C ARG A 130 -25.47 -10.94 -24.93
N GLU A 131 -24.88 -12.13 -25.10
CA GLU A 131 -25.12 -12.98 -26.25
C GLU A 131 -26.59 -13.38 -26.38
N GLU A 132 -27.23 -13.77 -25.26
CA GLU A 132 -28.65 -14.12 -25.23
C GLU A 132 -29.53 -12.95 -25.67
N ARG A 133 -29.27 -11.76 -25.12
CA ARG A 133 -29.96 -10.53 -25.52
C ARG A 133 -29.76 -10.25 -27.01
N ASP A 134 -28.54 -10.35 -27.51
CA ASP A 134 -28.22 -10.00 -28.90
C ASP A 134 -28.86 -10.99 -29.88
N ARG A 135 -28.86 -12.29 -29.56
CA ARG A 135 -29.60 -13.30 -30.33
C ARG A 135 -31.11 -13.04 -30.32
N ALA A 136 -31.68 -12.75 -29.14
CA ALA A 136 -33.11 -12.47 -29.02
C ALA A 136 -33.51 -11.21 -29.82
N ARG A 137 -32.70 -10.16 -29.73
CA ARG A 137 -32.89 -8.92 -30.46
C ARG A 137 -32.79 -9.12 -31.97
N SER A 138 -31.75 -9.78 -32.45
CA SER A 138 -31.55 -10.05 -33.88
C SER A 138 -32.75 -10.81 -34.48
N ARG A 139 -33.31 -11.81 -33.78
CA ARG A 139 -34.52 -12.51 -34.23
C ARG A 139 -35.74 -11.59 -34.37
N LEU A 140 -35.91 -10.65 -33.44
CA LEU A 140 -37.01 -9.69 -33.48
C LEU A 140 -36.80 -8.64 -34.58
N GLU A 141 -35.56 -8.19 -34.78
CA GLU A 141 -35.20 -7.27 -35.87
C GLU A 141 -35.43 -7.91 -37.24
N ASP A 142 -34.98 -9.15 -37.45
CA ASP A 142 -35.24 -9.90 -38.68
C ASP A 142 -36.74 -10.05 -38.95
N ARG A 143 -37.53 -10.35 -37.91
CA ARG A 143 -38.99 -10.46 -38.04
C ARG A 143 -39.60 -9.12 -38.40
N ARG A 144 -39.25 -8.05 -37.68
CA ARG A 144 -39.71 -6.68 -37.98
C ARG A 144 -39.42 -6.33 -39.43
N ASP A 145 -38.20 -6.59 -39.91
CA ASP A 145 -37.79 -6.23 -41.27
C ASP A 145 -38.57 -7.00 -42.34
N ARG A 146 -38.91 -8.27 -42.09
CA ARG A 146 -39.79 -9.05 -42.98
C ARG A 146 -41.21 -8.47 -43.00
N GLU A 147 -41.77 -8.15 -41.83
CA GLU A 147 -43.11 -7.56 -41.73
C GLU A 147 -43.15 -6.18 -42.39
N GLU A 148 -42.13 -5.35 -42.20
CA GLU A 148 -42.02 -4.02 -42.82
C GLU A 148 -41.95 -4.13 -44.35
N LYS A 149 -41.18 -5.09 -44.88
CA LYS A 149 -41.13 -5.37 -46.32
C LYS A 149 -42.49 -5.83 -46.85
N ALA A 150 -43.16 -6.74 -46.15
CA ALA A 150 -44.48 -7.23 -46.54
C ALA A 150 -45.53 -6.10 -46.53
N TYR A 151 -45.52 -5.27 -45.49
CA TYR A 151 -46.37 -4.09 -45.37
C TYR A 151 -46.15 -3.10 -46.51
N ARG A 152 -44.88 -2.74 -46.78
CA ARG A 152 -44.54 -1.84 -47.89
C ARG A 152 -45.02 -2.41 -49.24
N ALA A 153 -44.78 -3.69 -49.50
CA ALA A 153 -45.24 -4.33 -50.73
C ALA A 153 -46.77 -4.34 -50.85
N ALA A 154 -47.49 -4.55 -49.76
CA ALA A 154 -48.96 -4.47 -49.73
C ALA A 154 -49.46 -3.04 -50.00
N MET A 155 -48.83 -2.02 -49.40
CA MET A 155 -49.16 -0.62 -49.64
C MET A 155 -48.92 -0.22 -51.10
N THR A 156 -47.77 -0.59 -51.68
CA THR A 156 -47.50 -0.32 -53.10
C THR A 156 -48.54 -0.95 -54.04
N ARG A 157 -49.04 -2.15 -53.71
CA ARG A 157 -50.13 -2.80 -54.47
C ARG A 157 -51.49 -2.16 -54.28
N TRP A 158 -51.70 -1.43 -53.18
CA TRP A 158 -52.94 -0.73 -52.92
C TRP A 158 -52.97 0.66 -53.58
N GLU A 159 -51.81 1.32 -53.68
CA GLU A 159 -51.68 2.65 -54.28
C GLU A 159 -51.58 2.65 -55.82
N GLY A 160 -51.16 1.53 -56.43
CA GLY A 160 -51.06 1.36 -57.88
C GLY A 160 -52.20 0.55 -58.46
#